data_AF-A0A848HSK6-F1
#
_entry.id   AF-A0A848HSK6-F1
#
_cell.length_a   1.000
_cell.length_b   1.000
_cell.length_c   1.000
_cell.angle_alpha   90.00
_cell.angle_beta   90.00
_cell.angle_gamma   90.00
#
_symmetry.space_group_name_H-M   'P 1'
#
loop_
_entity.id
_entity.type
_entity.pdbx_description
1 polymer ?
#
loop_
_entity_poly.entity_id
_entity_poly.type
_entity_poly.pdbx_seq_one_letter_code
_entity_poly.pdbx_strand_id
1 'polypeptide(L)'
;MTFALPSFRLRLPLLIGATLLLHYVAIGWVGNGMGLQQRSEPAAPAPIVAQLRAPPPPVRQPAAADVAPKPPPKRRIPAPIKKAAPVEAVAQEEPAPAAPTPAAPTPAAPTPAEPTPAEPEVVPETPVVAEEVPAEEPPAEAPAAPLPRQYKANVPPSSHLALELERIDAKGTLWHGVAEMSWKVDGGSYAMTFDAGISMLVTRVNLLSLASEGSVGEGGFVPRVATEKRRGRAQTATHFNNEQGSITFSASQNAAPLVAGAQDKATLPLQLAAIARADPAQFEGGLEITVGEERAASVYTFVVVGQEEIETKLGKLQTWRLSRPPKPGSYNSRLDVWLAPGRGWYPVRIRNTEASGAVTTQTVAHIVVTDSGTANAQ
;
A
#
# COMPACT_ATOMS: atom_id res chain seq x y z
N MET A 1 -21.10 -32.04 64.87
CA MET A 1 -21.53 -30.63 65.03
C MET A 1 -21.98 -30.12 63.67
N THR A 2 -23.28 -30.16 63.42
CA THR A 2 -23.94 -29.73 62.19
C THR A 2 -24.21 -28.22 62.28
N PHE A 3 -23.51 -27.41 61.49
CA PHE A 3 -23.82 -25.98 61.39
C PHE A 3 -25.09 -25.81 60.57
N ALA A 4 -26.20 -25.48 61.23
CA ALA A 4 -27.42 -25.06 60.55
C ALA A 4 -27.18 -23.71 59.87
N LEU A 5 -27.16 -23.67 58.54
CA LEU A 5 -27.07 -22.40 57.82
C LEU A 5 -28.41 -21.65 57.91
N PRO A 6 -28.40 -20.33 58.21
CA PRO A 6 -29.63 -19.55 58.40
C PRO A 6 -30.46 -19.41 57.12
N SER A 7 -31.75 -19.11 57.26
CA SER A 7 -32.75 -19.09 56.19
C SER A 7 -32.45 -18.04 55.10
N PHE A 8 -32.88 -18.35 53.87
CA PHE A 8 -32.58 -17.60 52.63
C PHE A 8 -32.90 -16.08 52.70
N ARG A 9 -33.86 -15.69 53.57
CA ARG A 9 -34.28 -14.29 53.76
C ARG A 9 -33.25 -13.42 54.49
N LEU A 10 -32.32 -14.00 55.24
CA LEU A 10 -31.21 -13.28 55.88
C LEU A 10 -29.93 -13.27 55.05
N ARG A 11 -29.82 -14.11 54.01
CA ARG A 11 -28.61 -14.23 53.18
C ARG A 11 -28.52 -13.14 52.12
N LEU A 12 -29.66 -12.73 51.57
CA LEU A 12 -29.72 -11.69 50.55
C LEU A 12 -29.21 -10.32 51.03
N PRO A 13 -29.64 -9.77 52.18
CA PRO A 13 -29.09 -8.51 52.67
C PRO A 13 -27.60 -8.62 53.05
N LEU A 14 -27.16 -9.80 53.48
CA LEU A 14 -25.77 -10.07 53.86
C LEU A 14 -24.85 -10.13 52.62
N LEU A 15 -25.32 -10.73 51.53
CA LEU A 15 -24.64 -10.74 50.23
C LEU A 15 -24.60 -9.35 49.61
N ILE A 16 -25.69 -8.58 49.67
CA ILE A 16 -25.73 -7.19 49.20
C ILE A 16 -24.75 -6.34 50.03
N GLY A 17 -24.78 -6.47 51.36
CA GLY A 17 -23.86 -5.76 52.25
C GLY A 17 -22.39 -6.11 51.98
N ALA A 18 -22.07 -7.40 51.81
CA ALA A 18 -20.73 -7.85 51.46
C ALA A 18 -20.28 -7.32 50.09
N THR A 19 -21.19 -7.28 49.12
CA THR A 19 -20.91 -6.74 47.78
C THR A 19 -20.66 -5.23 47.83
N LEU A 20 -21.47 -4.48 48.58
CA LEU A 20 -21.27 -3.04 48.78
C LEU A 20 -19.96 -2.72 49.51
N LEU A 21 -19.61 -3.51 50.53
CA LEU A 21 -18.35 -3.40 51.24
C LEU A 21 -17.16 -3.68 50.31
N LEU A 22 -17.25 -4.71 49.46
CA LEU A 22 -16.24 -5.03 48.46
C LEU A 22 -16.04 -3.87 47.49
N HIS A 23 -17.13 -3.26 46.99
CA HIS A 23 -17.04 -2.11 46.09
C HIS A 23 -16.43 -0.89 46.80
N TYR A 24 -16.80 -0.64 48.06
CA TYR A 24 -16.22 0.45 48.85
C TYR A 24 -14.71 0.29 49.03
N VAL A 25 -14.26 -0.92 49.36
CA VAL A 25 -12.82 -1.23 49.49
C VAL A 25 -12.10 -1.10 48.14
N ALA A 26 -12.71 -1.56 47.04
CA ALA A 26 -12.11 -1.46 45.71
C ALA A 26 -11.98 0.01 45.24
N ILE A 27 -13.01 0.84 45.48
CA ILE A 27 -12.99 2.27 45.15
C ILE A 27 -11.98 3.01 46.03
N GLY A 28 -11.93 2.68 47.33
CA GLY A 28 -10.94 3.23 48.25
C GLY A 28 -9.52 2.84 47.85
N TRP A 29 -9.29 1.60 47.43
CA TRP A 29 -7.99 1.12 46.96
C TRP A 29 -7.56 1.79 45.65
N VAL A 30 -8.49 2.01 44.72
CA VAL A 30 -8.24 2.80 43.50
C VAL A 30 -7.94 4.26 43.83
N GLY A 31 -8.67 4.86 44.78
CA GLY A 31 -8.45 6.25 45.21
C GLY A 31 -7.14 6.46 45.99
N ASN A 32 -6.66 5.45 46.73
CA ASN A 32 -5.40 5.51 47.46
C ASN A 32 -4.19 5.00 46.65
N GLY A 33 -4.40 4.13 45.66
CA GLY A 33 -3.38 3.58 44.76
C GLY A 33 -3.13 4.45 43.53
N MET A 34 -4.14 5.20 43.08
CA MET A 34 -3.93 6.37 42.23
C MET A 34 -3.64 7.55 43.16
N GLY A 35 -2.38 7.68 43.56
CA GLY A 35 -1.88 9.00 43.88
C GLY A 35 -2.24 9.89 42.71
N LEU A 36 -3.25 10.74 42.89
CA LEU A 36 -3.42 11.95 42.10
C LEU A 36 -2.06 12.61 42.18
N GLN A 37 -1.24 12.39 41.14
CA GLN A 37 -0.08 13.20 40.88
C GLN A 37 -0.66 14.59 40.84
N GLN A 38 -0.46 15.28 41.95
CA GLN A 38 -0.78 16.67 42.13
C GLN A 38 -0.27 17.32 40.85
N ARG A 39 -1.21 17.78 40.03
CA ARG A 39 -0.91 18.35 38.73
C ARG A 39 0.04 19.49 39.05
N SER A 40 1.34 19.28 38.86
CA SER A 40 2.30 20.35 38.94
C SER A 40 1.81 21.36 37.93
N GLU A 41 1.39 22.53 38.42
CA GLU A 41 1.15 23.66 37.54
C GLU A 41 2.38 23.77 36.63
N PRO A 42 2.20 23.85 35.31
CA PRO A 42 3.32 24.15 34.45
C PRO A 42 3.88 25.49 34.94
N ALA A 43 5.13 25.46 35.43
CA ALA A 43 5.87 26.67 35.70
C ALA A 43 5.77 27.55 34.46
N ALA A 44 5.29 28.78 34.63
CA ALA A 44 5.21 29.75 33.54
C ALA A 44 6.58 29.78 32.83
N PRO A 45 6.62 29.71 31.48
CA PRO A 45 7.89 29.77 30.77
C PRO A 45 8.58 31.07 31.16
N ALA A 46 9.83 30.97 31.64
CA ALA A 46 10.68 32.13 31.84
C ALA A 46 10.69 32.96 30.53
N PRO A 47 10.55 34.29 30.58
CA PRO A 47 10.53 35.09 29.37
C PRO A 47 11.84 34.87 28.60
N ILE A 48 11.74 34.37 27.37
CA ILE A 48 12.87 34.31 26.45
C ILE A 48 13.22 35.75 26.08
N VAL A 49 14.25 36.30 26.71
CA VAL A 49 14.81 37.60 26.34
C VAL A 49 15.72 37.36 25.13
N ALA A 50 15.20 37.61 23.93
CA ALA A 50 16.01 37.71 22.73
C ALA A 50 16.79 39.03 22.76
N GLN A 51 18.04 39.00 23.23
CA GLN A 51 18.95 40.13 23.04
C GLN A 51 19.41 40.16 21.58
N LEU A 52 18.95 41.17 20.84
CA LEU A 52 19.41 41.46 19.50
C LEU A 52 20.87 41.93 19.57
N ARG A 53 21.82 41.03 19.31
CA ARG A 53 23.23 41.42 19.09
C ARG A 53 23.37 42.01 17.69
N ALA A 54 23.84 43.25 17.63
CA ALA A 54 24.27 43.84 16.37
C ALA A 54 25.37 42.97 15.74
N PRO A 55 25.32 42.70 14.42
CA PRO A 55 26.38 41.97 13.74
C PRO A 55 27.71 42.73 13.90
N PRO A 56 28.84 42.03 14.07
CA PRO A 56 30.14 42.68 14.11
C PRO A 56 30.36 43.48 12.81
N PRO A 57 30.99 44.66 12.88
CA PRO A 57 31.29 45.44 11.68
C PRO A 57 32.12 44.58 10.72
N PRO A 58 31.87 44.65 9.41
CA PRO A 58 32.62 43.89 8.44
C PRO A 58 34.10 44.22 8.58
N VAL A 59 34.91 43.21 8.88
CA VAL A 59 36.36 43.30 8.79
C VAL A 59 36.66 43.65 7.33
N ARG A 60 37.23 44.84 7.11
CA ARG A 60 37.76 45.22 5.80
C ARG A 60 38.84 44.21 5.43
N GLN A 61 38.49 43.30 4.54
CA GLN A 61 39.46 42.45 3.86
C GLN A 61 40.41 43.38 3.09
N PRO A 62 41.74 43.29 3.29
CA PRO A 62 42.67 44.12 2.53
C PRO A 62 42.47 43.86 1.04
N ALA A 63 42.36 44.95 0.27
CA ALA A 63 42.14 44.94 -1.16
C ALA A 63 43.17 44.02 -1.85
N ALA A 64 42.68 42.94 -2.46
CA ALA A 64 43.44 42.20 -3.44
C ALA A 64 43.72 43.13 -4.62
N ALA A 65 44.98 43.17 -5.03
CA ALA A 65 45.49 43.97 -6.13
C ALA A 65 44.71 43.74 -7.44
N ASP A 66 44.57 44.82 -8.21
CA ASP A 66 43.95 44.87 -9.52
C ASP A 66 44.42 43.73 -10.44
N VAL A 67 43.48 42.87 -10.84
CA VAL A 67 43.63 42.00 -12.00
C VAL A 67 42.72 42.55 -13.10
N ALA A 68 43.35 43.01 -14.18
CA ALA A 68 42.69 43.59 -15.35
C ALA A 68 41.63 42.63 -15.96
N PRO A 69 40.48 43.15 -16.45
CA PRO A 69 39.41 42.31 -16.98
C PRO A 69 39.75 41.76 -18.37
N LYS A 70 39.51 40.45 -18.54
CA LYS A 70 39.60 39.72 -19.82
C LYS A 70 38.37 40.04 -20.70
N PRO A 71 38.52 40.20 -22.03
CA PRO A 71 37.42 40.65 -22.90
C PRO A 71 36.32 39.59 -23.06
N PRO A 72 35.05 40.01 -23.25
CA PRO A 72 33.91 39.12 -23.39
C PRO A 72 33.89 38.40 -24.76
N PRO A 73 33.38 37.15 -24.82
CA PRO A 73 33.27 36.40 -26.07
C PRO A 73 32.17 36.95 -26.98
N LYS A 74 32.45 36.99 -28.29
CA LYS A 74 31.53 37.46 -29.33
C LYS A 74 30.31 36.55 -29.44
N ARG A 75 29.13 37.13 -29.24
CA ARG A 75 27.82 36.49 -29.39
C ARG A 75 27.51 36.28 -30.87
N ARG A 76 27.24 35.03 -31.26
CA ARG A 76 26.92 34.62 -32.64
C ARG A 76 25.45 34.95 -32.92
N ILE A 77 25.19 35.76 -33.93
CA ILE A 77 23.85 36.16 -34.38
C ILE A 77 23.22 35.00 -35.18
N PRO A 78 22.00 34.52 -34.85
CA PRO A 78 21.25 33.63 -35.74
C PRO A 78 20.68 34.38 -36.94
N ALA A 79 20.75 33.78 -38.12
CA ALA A 79 20.19 34.30 -39.36
C ALA A 79 18.65 34.46 -39.30
N PRO A 80 18.06 35.44 -40.00
CA PRO A 80 16.64 35.75 -39.93
C PRO A 80 15.79 34.72 -40.70
N ILE A 81 14.80 34.15 -40.03
CA ILE A 81 13.72 33.36 -40.64
C ILE A 81 12.77 34.32 -41.37
N LYS A 82 12.45 34.01 -42.63
CA LYS A 82 11.55 34.78 -43.49
C LYS A 82 10.12 34.76 -42.94
N LYS A 83 9.48 35.94 -42.92
CA LYS A 83 8.05 36.13 -42.67
C LYS A 83 7.20 35.40 -43.71
N ALA A 84 6.23 34.62 -43.28
CA ALA A 84 5.02 34.30 -44.04
C ALA A 84 3.84 35.07 -43.41
N ALA A 85 2.95 35.58 -44.27
CA ALA A 85 1.83 36.44 -43.93
C ALA A 85 0.66 35.67 -43.27
N PRO A 86 -0.28 36.37 -42.60
CA PRO A 86 -1.36 35.78 -41.82
C PRO A 86 -2.49 35.26 -42.70
N VAL A 87 -3.03 34.08 -42.38
CA VAL A 87 -4.30 33.57 -42.92
C VAL A 87 -5.37 33.72 -41.84
N GLU A 88 -6.52 34.21 -42.29
CA GLU A 88 -7.71 34.62 -41.55
C GLU A 88 -8.28 33.54 -40.63
N ALA A 89 -8.84 34.03 -39.53
CA ALA A 89 -9.65 33.27 -38.59
C ALA A 89 -11.00 32.92 -39.22
N VAL A 90 -11.35 31.63 -39.21
CA VAL A 90 -12.74 31.17 -39.35
C VAL A 90 -13.17 30.61 -38.01
N ALA A 91 -14.18 31.26 -37.44
CA ALA A 91 -14.90 30.81 -36.27
C ALA A 91 -15.60 29.47 -36.55
N GLN A 92 -15.48 28.52 -35.63
CA GLN A 92 -16.41 27.40 -35.54
C GLN A 92 -17.00 27.34 -34.15
N GLU A 93 -18.32 27.22 -34.20
CA GLU A 93 -19.30 27.38 -33.15
C GLU A 93 -19.41 26.11 -32.30
N GLU A 94 -19.59 26.31 -31.00
CA GLU A 94 -19.88 25.34 -29.97
C GLU A 94 -21.24 24.66 -30.19
N PRO A 95 -21.41 23.40 -29.77
CA PRO A 95 -22.69 23.04 -29.16
C PRO A 95 -22.51 22.37 -27.80
N ALA A 96 -23.21 22.94 -26.83
CA ALA A 96 -23.49 22.39 -25.51
C ALA A 96 -24.78 21.50 -25.57
N PRO A 97 -25.22 20.84 -24.48
CA PRO A 97 -25.41 19.38 -24.43
C PRO A 97 -26.88 18.93 -24.32
N ALA A 98 -27.15 17.66 -24.60
CA ALA A 98 -28.44 17.02 -24.29
C ALA A 98 -28.25 15.71 -23.48
N ALA A 99 -29.06 15.59 -22.44
CA ALA A 99 -29.03 14.56 -21.40
C ALA A 99 -29.60 13.18 -21.84
N PRO A 100 -29.28 12.08 -21.14
CA PRO A 100 -29.99 10.81 -21.28
C PRO A 100 -30.80 10.43 -20.01
N THR A 101 -31.99 9.86 -20.21
CA THR A 101 -32.70 9.01 -19.23
C THR A 101 -33.65 8.06 -20.01
N PRO A 102 -34.21 6.98 -19.42
CA PRO A 102 -33.77 5.61 -19.66
C PRO A 102 -34.88 4.69 -20.21
N ALA A 103 -34.52 3.54 -20.79
CA ALA A 103 -35.47 2.45 -21.01
C ALA A 103 -34.80 1.07 -20.80
N ALA A 104 -35.42 0.27 -19.93
CA ALA A 104 -35.10 -1.13 -19.66
C ALA A 104 -35.49 -2.04 -20.85
N PRO A 105 -34.94 -3.26 -20.94
CA PRO A 105 -35.80 -4.43 -20.74
C PRO A 105 -35.12 -5.68 -20.14
N THR A 106 -35.93 -6.53 -19.52
CA THR A 106 -35.67 -7.92 -19.08
C THR A 106 -37.03 -8.65 -19.06
N PRO A 107 -37.15 -9.99 -19.11
CA PRO A 107 -36.36 -11.06 -19.74
C PRO A 107 -37.22 -11.99 -20.65
N ALA A 108 -36.57 -12.85 -21.45
CA ALA A 108 -37.18 -14.12 -21.87
C ALA A 108 -36.12 -15.24 -21.89
N ALA A 109 -36.45 -16.36 -21.25
CA ALA A 109 -35.66 -17.58 -21.19
C ALA A 109 -35.82 -18.42 -22.47
N PRO A 110 -34.90 -19.37 -22.72
CA PRO A 110 -35.29 -20.62 -23.37
C PRO A 110 -34.76 -21.87 -22.65
N THR A 111 -35.60 -22.91 -22.66
CA THR A 111 -35.28 -24.31 -22.32
C THR A 111 -35.48 -25.16 -23.60
N PRO A 112 -34.75 -26.28 -23.76
CA PRO A 112 -34.26 -26.78 -25.06
C PRO A 112 -35.20 -27.69 -25.84
N ALA A 113 -34.90 -27.85 -27.13
CA ALA A 113 -35.36 -28.96 -27.96
C ALA A 113 -34.25 -29.38 -28.95
N GLU A 114 -33.87 -30.66 -28.89
CA GLU A 114 -33.31 -31.46 -30.00
C GLU A 114 -34.44 -32.43 -30.41
N PRO A 115 -34.59 -32.87 -31.68
CA PRO A 115 -33.74 -33.96 -32.23
C PRO A 115 -33.44 -33.95 -33.75
N THR A 116 -32.21 -34.39 -34.12
CA THR A 116 -31.82 -35.37 -35.18
C THR A 116 -32.13 -35.06 -36.70
N PRO A 117 -31.60 -35.82 -37.70
CA PRO A 117 -30.66 -35.32 -38.71
C PRO A 117 -31.11 -35.58 -40.18
N ALA A 118 -30.44 -34.97 -41.17
CA ALA A 118 -30.51 -35.43 -42.56
C ALA A 118 -29.26 -35.07 -43.37
N GLU A 119 -28.82 -36.06 -44.14
CA GLU A 119 -27.69 -36.16 -45.06
C GLU A 119 -27.76 -35.25 -46.32
N PRO A 120 -26.70 -35.20 -47.14
CA PRO A 120 -26.43 -34.12 -48.08
C PRO A 120 -27.04 -34.38 -49.47
N GLU A 121 -27.27 -33.31 -50.22
CA GLU A 121 -27.62 -33.37 -51.63
C GLU A 121 -26.69 -32.50 -52.48
N VAL A 122 -26.46 -32.98 -53.68
CA VAL A 122 -25.32 -32.79 -54.58
C VAL A 122 -25.65 -31.70 -55.61
N VAL A 123 -24.73 -30.73 -55.75
CA VAL A 123 -24.26 -29.89 -56.90
C VAL A 123 -25.17 -29.71 -58.14
N PRO A 124 -25.11 -28.54 -58.83
CA PRO A 124 -24.12 -28.45 -59.92
C PRO A 124 -23.38 -27.11 -60.07
N GLU A 125 -22.18 -27.22 -60.63
CA GLU A 125 -21.21 -26.22 -61.01
C GLU A 125 -21.63 -25.38 -62.24
N THR A 126 -21.27 -24.09 -62.28
CA THR A 126 -20.55 -23.37 -63.38
C THR A 126 -20.66 -21.84 -63.20
N PRO A 127 -19.76 -21.00 -63.76
CA PRO A 127 -18.32 -21.13 -63.95
C PRO A 127 -17.53 -19.96 -63.30
N VAL A 128 -16.21 -20.15 -63.29
CA VAL A 128 -15.14 -19.29 -62.80
C VAL A 128 -15.16 -17.88 -63.40
N VAL A 129 -15.14 -16.85 -62.54
CA VAL A 129 -14.53 -15.55 -62.86
C VAL A 129 -13.30 -15.44 -61.97
N ALA A 130 -12.15 -15.37 -62.61
CA ALA A 130 -10.88 -15.12 -61.96
C ALA A 130 -10.88 -13.70 -61.41
N GLU A 131 -10.97 -13.58 -60.09
CA GLU A 131 -10.64 -12.36 -59.37
C GLU A 131 -9.28 -12.59 -58.74
N GLU A 132 -8.29 -11.81 -59.18
CA GLU A 132 -6.92 -11.86 -58.70
C GLU A 132 -6.91 -11.62 -57.18
N VAL A 133 -6.51 -12.65 -56.44
CA VAL A 133 -6.23 -12.59 -55.02
C VAL A 133 -5.08 -11.61 -54.81
N PRO A 134 -5.28 -10.46 -54.13
CA PRO A 134 -4.15 -9.69 -53.64
C PRO A 134 -3.43 -10.56 -52.62
N ALA A 135 -2.14 -10.79 -52.83
CA ALA A 135 -1.29 -11.51 -51.90
C ALA A 135 -1.47 -10.92 -50.49
N GLU A 136 -2.03 -11.72 -49.59
CA GLU A 136 -2.18 -11.38 -48.18
C GLU A 136 -0.77 -11.31 -47.58
N GLU A 137 -0.32 -10.09 -47.38
CA GLU A 137 0.91 -9.78 -46.65
C GLU A 137 0.80 -10.44 -45.27
N PRO A 138 1.81 -11.20 -44.81
CA PRO A 138 1.73 -11.87 -43.53
C PRO A 138 1.45 -10.83 -42.44
N PRO A 139 0.60 -11.15 -41.44
CA PRO A 139 0.27 -10.20 -40.39
C PRO A 139 1.56 -9.68 -39.77
N ALA A 140 1.78 -8.37 -39.84
CA ALA A 140 2.87 -7.73 -39.13
C ALA A 140 2.80 -8.18 -37.67
N GLU A 141 3.83 -8.92 -37.25
CA GLU A 141 3.96 -9.46 -35.91
C GLU A 141 3.79 -8.31 -34.93
N ALA A 142 2.66 -8.30 -34.21
CA ALA A 142 2.40 -7.31 -33.19
C ALA A 142 3.61 -7.32 -32.24
N PRO A 143 4.21 -6.16 -31.92
CA PRO A 143 5.41 -6.14 -31.10
C PRO A 143 5.13 -6.91 -29.82
N ALA A 144 5.88 -7.98 -29.60
CA ALA A 144 5.76 -8.82 -28.42
C ALA A 144 5.78 -7.90 -27.20
N ALA A 145 4.70 -7.95 -26.41
CA ALA A 145 4.64 -7.18 -25.18
C ALA A 145 5.90 -7.51 -24.35
N PRO A 146 6.67 -6.49 -23.90
CA PRO A 146 7.89 -6.75 -23.16
C PRO A 146 7.57 -7.63 -21.95
N LEU A 147 8.31 -8.73 -21.81
CA LEU A 147 8.14 -9.64 -20.68
C LEU A 147 8.31 -8.85 -19.36
N PRO A 148 7.48 -9.11 -18.34
CA PRO A 148 7.59 -8.41 -17.07
C PRO A 148 9.00 -8.58 -16.50
N ARG A 149 9.61 -7.45 -16.10
CA ARG A 149 10.97 -7.41 -15.56
C ARG A 149 11.04 -8.26 -14.30
N GLN A 150 11.94 -9.23 -14.27
CA GLN A 150 12.21 -10.03 -13.07
C GLN A 150 13.18 -9.28 -12.16
N TYR A 151 12.95 -9.41 -10.85
CA TYR A 151 13.74 -8.73 -9.83
C TYR A 151 14.47 -9.74 -8.96
N LYS A 152 15.77 -9.53 -8.74
CA LYS A 152 16.47 -10.26 -7.67
C LYS A 152 15.91 -9.80 -6.33
N ALA A 153 15.84 -10.71 -5.38
CA ALA A 153 15.34 -10.44 -4.04
C ALA A 153 16.11 -11.21 -2.97
N ASN A 154 16.23 -10.59 -1.80
CA ASN A 154 16.83 -11.18 -0.60
C ASN A 154 15.85 -10.96 0.56
N VAL A 155 15.06 -11.99 0.87
CA VAL A 155 13.95 -11.89 1.83
C VAL A 155 14.44 -11.41 3.20
N PRO A 156 13.73 -10.46 3.85
CA PRO A 156 14.05 -10.02 5.20
C PRO A 156 13.94 -11.15 6.25
N PRO A 157 14.83 -11.22 7.26
CA PRO A 157 14.76 -12.20 8.33
C PRO A 157 13.41 -12.19 9.02
N SER A 158 12.94 -13.37 9.43
CA SER A 158 11.71 -13.53 10.21
C SER A 158 11.67 -12.52 11.35
N SER A 159 10.61 -11.74 11.42
CA SER A 159 10.49 -10.66 12.39
C SER A 159 9.04 -10.36 12.75
N HIS A 160 8.87 -9.66 13.87
CA HIS A 160 7.64 -9.05 14.32
C HIS A 160 7.84 -7.54 14.49
N LEU A 161 6.99 -6.76 13.83
CA LEU A 161 6.95 -5.30 13.85
C LEU A 161 5.67 -4.86 14.55
N ALA A 162 5.82 -4.16 15.67
CA ALA A 162 4.73 -3.37 16.25
C ALA A 162 4.74 -1.99 15.60
N LEU A 163 3.58 -1.52 15.18
CA LEU A 163 3.39 -0.27 14.44
C LEU A 163 2.35 0.59 15.16
N GLU A 164 2.61 1.89 15.22
CA GLU A 164 1.60 2.88 15.56
C GLU A 164 0.80 3.24 14.32
N LEU A 165 -0.51 3.37 14.45
CA LEU A 165 -1.39 3.71 13.34
C LEU A 165 -2.06 5.05 13.62
N GLU A 166 -1.97 5.93 12.64
CA GLU A 166 -2.73 7.18 12.58
C GLU A 166 -3.59 7.16 11.32
N ARG A 167 -4.87 7.49 11.45
CA ARG A 167 -5.77 7.64 10.31
C ARG A 167 -6.45 9.01 10.38
N ILE A 168 -6.29 9.79 9.31
CA ILE A 168 -7.07 10.98 9.07
C ILE A 168 -8.17 10.57 8.08
N ASP A 169 -9.43 10.61 8.51
CA ASP A 169 -10.54 10.30 7.60
C ASP A 169 -10.80 11.44 6.60
N ALA A 170 -11.68 11.21 5.63
CA ALA A 170 -12.02 12.20 4.62
C ALA A 170 -12.63 13.51 5.17
N LYS A 171 -13.08 13.51 6.44
CA LYS A 171 -13.59 14.70 7.15
C LYS A 171 -12.51 15.40 7.96
N GLY A 172 -11.28 14.88 7.98
CA GLY A 172 -10.16 15.42 8.75
C GLY A 172 -10.08 14.92 10.19
N THR A 173 -10.91 13.95 10.59
CA THR A 173 -10.85 13.42 11.97
C THR A 173 -9.62 12.53 12.12
N LEU A 174 -8.81 12.81 13.15
CA LEU A 174 -7.66 11.99 13.51
C LEU A 174 -8.07 10.83 14.42
N TRP A 175 -7.73 9.62 14.00
CA TRP A 175 -7.93 8.38 14.72
C TRP A 175 -6.58 7.73 15.01
N HIS A 176 -6.43 7.16 16.20
CA HIS A 176 -5.24 6.41 16.58
C HIS A 176 -5.57 4.92 16.67
N GLY A 177 -4.57 4.10 16.39
CA GLY A 177 -4.65 2.66 16.47
C GLY A 177 -3.27 2.05 16.58
N VAL A 178 -3.24 0.73 16.48
CA VAL A 178 -2.03 -0.07 16.45
C VAL A 178 -2.13 -1.05 15.29
N ALA A 179 -0.98 -1.43 14.77
CA ALA A 179 -0.89 -2.54 13.86
C ALA A 179 0.28 -3.45 14.23
N GLU A 180 0.17 -4.72 13.86
CA GLU A 180 1.21 -5.73 14.04
C GLU A 180 1.47 -6.37 12.69
N MET A 181 2.72 -6.43 12.28
CA MET A 181 3.18 -7.12 11.07
C MET A 181 4.14 -8.20 11.49
N SER A 182 3.90 -9.45 11.12
CA SER A 182 4.80 -10.54 11.43
C SER A 182 4.98 -11.46 10.23
N TRP A 183 6.19 -11.96 10.05
CA TRP A 183 6.46 -13.01 9.06
C TRP A 183 7.48 -14.00 9.59
N LYS A 184 7.33 -15.24 9.16
CA LYS A 184 8.25 -16.34 9.40
C LYS A 184 8.60 -16.98 8.06
N VAL A 185 9.90 -17.17 7.83
CA VAL A 185 10.43 -17.99 6.75
C VAL A 185 10.98 -19.27 7.38
N ASP A 186 10.60 -20.42 6.85
CA ASP A 186 10.99 -21.73 7.38
C ASP A 186 10.99 -22.77 6.26
N GLY A 187 12.09 -23.48 6.06
CA GLY A 187 12.19 -24.55 5.05
C GLY A 187 11.79 -24.15 3.63
N GLY A 188 12.10 -22.91 3.21
CA GLY A 188 11.71 -22.39 1.89
C GLY A 188 10.23 -21.99 1.76
N SER A 189 9.45 -22.10 2.83
CA SER A 189 8.07 -21.61 2.93
C SER A 189 8.02 -20.33 3.76
N TYR A 190 6.96 -19.55 3.62
CA TYR A 190 6.69 -18.42 4.49
C TYR A 190 5.22 -18.35 4.93
N ALA A 191 5.02 -17.71 6.07
CA ALA A 191 3.72 -17.24 6.53
C ALA A 191 3.86 -15.80 7.04
N MET A 192 2.92 -14.93 6.68
CA MET A 192 2.88 -13.53 7.08
C MET A 192 1.48 -13.16 7.56
N THR A 193 1.43 -12.32 8.60
CA THR A 193 0.21 -11.66 9.06
C THR A 193 0.42 -10.15 9.18
N PHE A 194 -0.66 -9.41 8.95
CA PHE A 194 -0.77 -8.00 9.26
C PHE A 194 -2.13 -7.73 9.89
N ASP A 195 -2.16 -7.29 11.14
CA ASP A 195 -3.37 -6.97 11.88
C ASP A 195 -3.37 -5.50 12.26
N ALA A 196 -4.40 -4.75 11.89
CA ALA A 196 -4.57 -3.36 12.24
C ALA A 196 -5.90 -3.14 12.95
N GLY A 197 -5.86 -2.37 14.03
CA GLY A 197 -7.03 -2.15 14.88
C GLY A 197 -6.90 -0.96 15.81
N ILE A 198 -7.95 -0.72 16.58
CA ILE A 198 -7.95 0.27 17.65
C ILE A 198 -7.65 -0.48 18.96
N SER A 199 -6.69 0.04 19.72
CA SER A 199 -6.42 -0.45 21.07
C SER A 199 -7.25 0.37 22.06
N MET A 200 -8.24 -0.24 22.69
CA MET A 200 -8.93 0.32 23.85
C MET A 200 -8.31 -0.24 25.14
N LEU A 201 -8.59 0.38 26.30
CA LEU A 201 -7.96 0.03 27.59
C LEU A 201 -8.02 -1.46 27.94
N VAL A 202 -9.09 -2.16 27.55
CA VAL A 202 -9.32 -3.57 27.93
C VAL A 202 -9.53 -4.48 26.72
N THR A 203 -9.76 -3.92 25.52
CA THR A 203 -10.07 -4.70 24.32
C THR A 203 -9.39 -4.11 23.09
N ARG A 204 -8.85 -4.99 22.24
CA ARG A 204 -8.40 -4.63 20.90
C ARG A 204 -9.50 -4.98 19.91
N VAL A 205 -9.83 -4.03 19.03
CA VAL A 205 -10.79 -4.26 17.96
C VAL A 205 -10.05 -4.24 16.63
N ASN A 206 -9.85 -5.42 16.05
CA ASN A 206 -9.25 -5.56 14.72
C ASN A 206 -10.21 -5.01 13.67
N LEU A 207 -9.69 -4.11 12.84
CA LEU A 207 -10.40 -3.47 11.74
C LEU A 207 -10.02 -4.11 10.40
N LEU A 208 -8.78 -4.56 10.28
CA LEU A 208 -8.23 -5.22 9.11
C LEU A 208 -7.26 -6.31 9.56
N SER A 209 -7.44 -7.51 9.04
CA SER A 209 -6.47 -8.60 9.11
C SER A 209 -6.13 -9.03 7.69
N LEU A 210 -4.84 -9.07 7.38
CA LEU A 210 -4.29 -9.66 6.16
C LEU A 210 -3.44 -10.85 6.57
N ALA A 211 -3.51 -11.93 5.81
CA ALA A 211 -2.56 -13.03 5.94
C ALA A 211 -2.14 -13.51 4.56
N SER A 212 -0.91 -13.98 4.44
CA SER A 212 -0.37 -14.56 3.21
C SER A 212 0.56 -15.72 3.53
N GLU A 213 0.47 -16.77 2.75
CA GLU A 213 1.32 -17.95 2.85
C GLU A 213 1.74 -18.43 1.46
N GLY A 214 2.93 -19.00 1.39
CA GLY A 214 3.52 -19.43 0.12
C GLY A 214 4.95 -19.94 0.29
N SER A 215 5.72 -19.85 -0.78
CA SER A 215 7.14 -20.21 -0.81
C SER A 215 8.04 -19.00 -0.99
N VAL A 216 9.33 -19.20 -0.76
CA VAL A 216 10.39 -18.24 -1.09
C VAL A 216 11.15 -18.77 -2.28
N GLY A 217 11.17 -18.01 -3.37
CA GLY A 217 11.93 -18.30 -4.59
C GLY A 217 13.06 -17.30 -4.83
N GLU A 218 13.77 -17.45 -5.96
CA GLU A 218 14.84 -16.53 -6.36
C GLU A 218 14.37 -15.07 -6.46
N GLY A 219 13.13 -14.88 -6.91
CA GLY A 219 12.47 -13.59 -7.00
C GLY A 219 11.87 -13.09 -5.67
N GLY A 220 12.05 -13.77 -4.55
CA GLY A 220 11.54 -13.36 -3.23
C GLY A 220 10.28 -14.13 -2.80
N PHE A 221 9.29 -13.42 -2.27
CA PHE A 221 8.04 -14.05 -1.83
C PHE A 221 7.23 -14.55 -3.04
N VAL A 222 6.75 -15.79 -2.97
CA VAL A 222 5.89 -16.42 -3.97
C VAL A 222 4.58 -16.81 -3.27
N PRO A 223 3.57 -15.94 -3.27
CA PRO A 223 2.30 -16.23 -2.64
C PRO A 223 1.61 -17.45 -3.25
N ARG A 224 0.95 -18.24 -2.41
CA ARG A 224 0.02 -19.31 -2.81
C ARG A 224 -1.42 -18.90 -2.49
N VAL A 225 -1.64 -18.35 -1.29
CA VAL A 225 -2.93 -17.81 -0.90
C VAL A 225 -2.74 -16.60 0.01
N ALA A 226 -3.57 -15.58 -0.22
CA ALA A 226 -3.68 -14.43 0.65
C ALA A 226 -5.13 -14.25 1.10
N THR A 227 -5.35 -13.82 2.33
CA THR A 227 -6.68 -13.57 2.88
C THR A 227 -6.80 -12.16 3.41
N GLU A 228 -8.00 -11.59 3.30
CA GLU A 228 -8.35 -10.29 3.84
C GLU A 228 -9.65 -10.38 4.64
N LYS A 229 -9.58 -9.96 5.90
CA LYS A 229 -10.75 -9.84 6.78
C LYS A 229 -10.87 -8.41 7.25
N ARG A 230 -11.93 -7.73 6.79
CA ARG A 230 -12.34 -6.43 7.32
C ARG A 230 -13.44 -6.59 8.34
N ARG A 231 -13.43 -5.74 9.37
CA ARG A 231 -14.53 -5.70 10.34
C ARG A 231 -15.86 -5.44 9.62
N GLY A 232 -16.87 -6.25 9.94
CA GLY A 232 -18.20 -6.15 9.32
C GLY A 232 -18.29 -6.70 7.88
N ARG A 233 -17.23 -7.31 7.34
CA ARG A 233 -17.27 -7.99 6.02
C ARG A 233 -16.90 -9.45 6.14
N ALA A 234 -17.33 -10.27 5.18
CA ALA A 234 -16.84 -11.64 5.04
C ALA A 234 -15.33 -11.65 4.79
N GLN A 235 -14.66 -12.74 5.17
CA GLN A 235 -13.27 -12.94 4.78
C GLN A 235 -13.22 -13.28 3.30
N THR A 236 -12.24 -12.74 2.59
CA THR A 236 -11.98 -13.05 1.18
C THR A 236 -10.60 -13.65 1.01
N ALA A 237 -10.40 -14.37 -0.09
CA ALA A 237 -9.15 -15.04 -0.42
C ALA A 237 -8.76 -14.77 -1.88
N THR A 238 -7.46 -14.64 -2.12
CA THR A 238 -6.83 -14.58 -3.44
C THR A 238 -5.90 -15.77 -3.57
N HIS A 239 -6.09 -16.59 -4.60
CA HIS A 239 -5.32 -17.80 -4.84
C HIS A 239 -4.38 -17.58 -6.03
N PHE A 240 -3.11 -17.94 -5.85
CA PHE A 240 -2.06 -17.83 -6.85
C PHE A 240 -1.72 -19.25 -7.32
N ASN A 241 -2.37 -19.67 -8.41
CA ASN A 241 -2.34 -21.04 -8.88
C ASN A 241 -1.18 -21.26 -9.86
N ASN A 242 -0.02 -21.66 -9.35
CA ASN A 242 1.18 -21.87 -10.15
C ASN A 242 0.99 -22.89 -11.29
N GLU A 243 0.33 -24.02 -11.02
CA GLU A 243 0.08 -25.06 -12.04
C GLU A 243 -0.82 -24.58 -13.17
N GLN A 244 -1.82 -23.75 -12.85
CA GLN A 244 -2.78 -23.24 -13.83
C GLN A 244 -2.37 -21.87 -14.41
N GLY A 245 -1.26 -21.30 -13.97
CA GLY A 245 -0.78 -19.98 -14.42
C GLY A 245 -1.79 -18.85 -14.19
N SER A 246 -2.59 -18.90 -13.12
CA SER A 246 -3.68 -17.93 -12.89
C SER A 246 -3.85 -17.50 -11.44
N ILE A 247 -4.35 -16.27 -11.26
CA ILE A 247 -4.79 -15.71 -9.99
C ILE A 247 -6.32 -15.71 -9.97
N THR A 248 -6.93 -16.31 -8.95
CA THR A 248 -8.39 -16.36 -8.77
C THR A 248 -8.81 -15.72 -7.45
N PHE A 249 -10.04 -15.22 -7.38
CA PHE A 249 -10.52 -14.37 -6.28
C PHE A 249 -11.81 -14.91 -5.69
N SER A 250 -11.87 -15.16 -4.38
CA SER A 250 -13.10 -15.66 -3.75
C SER A 250 -14.23 -14.63 -3.75
N ALA A 251 -13.92 -13.34 -3.94
CA ALA A 251 -14.90 -12.26 -3.93
C ALA A 251 -15.52 -11.98 -5.32
N SER A 252 -15.07 -12.66 -6.39
CA SER A 252 -15.56 -12.43 -7.75
C SER A 252 -15.40 -13.68 -8.63
N GLN A 253 -15.90 -13.66 -9.86
CA GLN A 253 -15.62 -14.71 -10.86
C GLN A 253 -14.43 -14.34 -11.77
N ASN A 254 -13.70 -13.28 -11.45
CA ASN A 254 -12.56 -12.84 -12.25
C ASN A 254 -11.39 -13.82 -12.10
N ALA A 255 -10.56 -13.86 -13.13
CA ALA A 255 -9.24 -14.47 -13.09
C ALA A 255 -8.24 -13.53 -13.79
N ALA A 256 -6.98 -13.59 -13.38
CA ALA A 256 -5.88 -12.88 -14.02
C ALA A 256 -4.72 -13.83 -14.31
N PRO A 257 -3.88 -13.58 -15.33
CA PRO A 257 -2.66 -14.34 -15.53
C PRO A 257 -1.73 -14.23 -14.31
N LEU A 258 -1.15 -15.35 -13.88
CA LEU A 258 -0.10 -15.36 -12.86
C LEU A 258 1.23 -15.07 -13.54
N VAL A 259 1.74 -13.86 -13.36
CA VAL A 259 3.08 -13.46 -13.83
C VAL A 259 4.12 -13.72 -12.74
N ALA A 260 5.37 -13.99 -13.16
CA ALA A 260 6.48 -14.15 -12.23
C ALA A 260 6.63 -12.92 -11.34
N GLY A 261 6.81 -13.13 -10.03
CA GLY A 261 6.93 -12.06 -9.05
C GLY A 261 5.60 -11.38 -8.66
N ALA A 262 4.44 -11.88 -9.12
CA ALA A 262 3.15 -11.39 -8.65
C ALA A 262 3.04 -11.51 -7.12
N GLN A 263 2.41 -10.51 -6.49
CA GLN A 263 2.31 -10.39 -5.04
C GLN A 263 0.86 -10.24 -4.58
N ASP A 264 0.64 -10.36 -3.28
CA ASP A 264 -0.59 -9.94 -2.62
C ASP A 264 -0.36 -8.65 -1.81
N LYS A 265 -1.44 -8.08 -1.27
CA LYS A 265 -1.38 -6.83 -0.50
C LYS A 265 -0.60 -6.93 0.81
N ALA A 266 -0.56 -8.10 1.44
CA ALA A 266 0.16 -8.32 2.69
C ALA A 266 1.67 -8.38 2.43
N THR A 267 2.09 -9.17 1.44
CA THR A 267 3.51 -9.41 1.11
C THR A 267 4.17 -8.27 0.37
N LEU A 268 3.41 -7.44 -0.35
CA LEU A 268 3.96 -6.38 -1.19
C LEU A 268 5.01 -5.48 -0.49
N PRO A 269 4.80 -4.95 0.73
CA PRO A 269 5.84 -4.15 1.41
C PRO A 269 7.11 -4.96 1.72
N LEU A 270 6.98 -6.24 2.04
CA LEU A 270 8.13 -7.12 2.28
C LEU A 270 8.83 -7.50 0.98
N GLN A 271 8.11 -7.62 -0.13
CA GLN A 271 8.71 -7.84 -1.44
C GLN A 271 9.53 -6.64 -1.89
N LEU A 272 9.04 -5.41 -1.67
CA LEU A 272 9.83 -4.19 -1.89
C LEU A 272 11.09 -4.18 -1.02
N ALA A 273 10.98 -4.57 0.26
CA ALA A 273 12.14 -4.73 1.13
C ALA A 273 13.11 -5.78 0.59
N ALA A 274 12.62 -6.93 0.11
CA ALA A 274 13.45 -8.01 -0.40
C ALA A 274 14.24 -7.58 -1.65
N ILE A 275 13.60 -6.86 -2.57
CA ILE A 275 14.26 -6.30 -3.75
C ILE A 275 15.33 -5.28 -3.34
N ALA A 276 15.02 -4.38 -2.42
CA ALA A 276 15.97 -3.39 -1.92
C ALA A 276 17.18 -4.00 -1.22
N ARG A 277 16.98 -5.12 -0.50
CA ARG A 277 18.05 -5.88 0.17
C ARG A 277 18.96 -6.60 -0.80
N ALA A 278 18.44 -7.02 -1.96
CA ALA A 278 19.25 -7.66 -2.99
C ALA A 278 20.08 -6.63 -3.75
N ASP A 279 19.43 -5.62 -4.32
CA ASP A 279 20.08 -4.53 -5.02
C ASP A 279 19.12 -3.33 -5.16
N PRO A 280 19.31 -2.23 -4.42
CA PRO A 280 18.45 -1.07 -4.50
C PRO A 280 18.53 -0.33 -5.83
N ALA A 281 19.56 -0.56 -6.66
CA ALA A 281 19.65 0.00 -8.01
C ALA A 281 18.56 -0.57 -8.94
N GLN A 282 17.94 -1.70 -8.58
CA GLN A 282 16.79 -2.24 -9.32
C GLN A 282 15.56 -1.32 -9.32
N PHE A 283 15.48 -0.32 -8.43
CA PHE A 283 14.41 0.67 -8.43
C PHE A 283 14.60 1.79 -9.46
N GLU A 284 15.77 1.86 -10.11
CA GLU A 284 16.00 2.78 -11.22
C GLU A 284 15.05 2.48 -12.38
N GLY A 285 14.39 3.54 -12.88
CA GLY A 285 13.36 3.42 -13.92
C GLY A 285 11.98 2.98 -13.41
N GLY A 286 11.82 2.78 -12.10
CA GLY A 286 10.57 2.31 -11.51
C GLY A 286 10.44 0.79 -11.52
N LEU A 287 9.47 0.30 -10.74
CA LEU A 287 9.25 -1.11 -10.46
C LEU A 287 7.79 -1.45 -10.70
N GLU A 288 7.50 -2.49 -11.49
CA GLU A 288 6.14 -2.95 -11.74
C GLU A 288 5.91 -4.29 -11.09
N ILE A 289 4.88 -4.37 -10.24
CA ILE A 289 4.47 -5.61 -9.59
C ILE A 289 2.99 -5.83 -9.85
N THR A 290 2.62 -6.99 -10.38
CA THR A 290 1.22 -7.41 -10.43
C THR A 290 0.77 -7.80 -9.03
N VAL A 291 -0.25 -7.12 -8.50
CA VAL A 291 -0.78 -7.33 -7.16
C VAL A 291 -2.19 -7.89 -7.24
N GLY A 292 -2.40 -9.07 -6.66
CA GLY A 292 -3.72 -9.63 -6.41
C GLY A 292 -4.43 -8.86 -5.30
N GLU A 293 -5.53 -8.18 -5.66
CA GLU A 293 -6.44 -7.52 -4.73
C GLU A 293 -7.68 -8.40 -4.46
N GLU A 294 -8.67 -7.91 -3.73
CA GLU A 294 -9.83 -8.70 -3.31
C GLU A 294 -10.64 -9.28 -4.49
N ARG A 295 -10.71 -8.59 -5.63
CA ARG A 295 -11.59 -8.95 -6.76
C ARG A 295 -10.89 -9.02 -8.12
N ALA A 296 -9.63 -8.61 -8.21
CA ALA A 296 -8.89 -8.51 -9.46
C ALA A 296 -7.39 -8.35 -9.19
N ALA A 297 -6.56 -8.56 -10.21
CA ALA A 297 -5.15 -8.19 -10.16
C ALA A 297 -4.94 -6.83 -10.81
N SER A 298 -4.00 -6.05 -10.26
CA SER A 298 -3.62 -4.73 -10.76
C SER A 298 -2.11 -4.62 -10.84
N VAL A 299 -1.57 -4.03 -11.91
CA VAL A 299 -0.16 -3.64 -11.95
C VAL A 299 0.06 -2.41 -11.06
N TYR A 300 1.00 -2.51 -10.14
CA TYR A 300 1.46 -1.44 -9.26
C TYR A 300 2.84 -0.98 -9.72
N THR A 301 2.91 0.25 -10.22
CA THR A 301 4.19 0.90 -10.59
C THR A 301 4.68 1.73 -9.41
N PHE A 302 5.82 1.36 -8.82
CA PHE A 302 6.50 2.11 -7.77
C PHE A 302 7.65 2.92 -8.33
N VAL A 303 7.85 4.11 -7.78
CA VAL A 303 9.00 4.98 -8.06
C VAL A 303 9.70 5.34 -6.76
N VAL A 304 11.01 5.56 -6.83
CA VAL A 304 11.78 6.13 -5.72
C VAL A 304 11.47 7.63 -5.65
N VAL A 305 10.91 8.07 -4.53
CA VAL A 305 10.69 9.51 -4.26
C VAL A 305 11.99 10.16 -3.78
N GLY A 306 12.75 9.44 -2.96
CA GLY A 306 14.03 9.91 -2.44
C GLY A 306 14.40 9.24 -1.12
N GLN A 307 15.55 9.64 -0.58
CA GLN A 307 15.96 9.27 0.77
C GLN A 307 15.56 10.37 1.74
N GLU A 308 14.98 10.00 2.89
CA GLU A 308 14.61 10.96 3.93
C GLU A 308 14.79 10.38 5.34
N GLU A 309 15.08 11.28 6.29
CA GLU A 309 15.11 10.96 7.71
C GLU A 309 13.68 11.04 8.25
N ILE A 310 13.23 9.98 8.93
CA ILE A 310 11.93 9.97 9.60
C ILE A 310 12.09 9.75 11.10
N GLU A 311 11.23 10.42 11.88
CA GLU A 311 11.13 10.18 13.31
C GLU A 311 10.19 8.99 13.59
N THR A 312 10.62 8.11 14.49
CA THR A 312 9.90 6.91 14.93
C THR A 312 10.16 6.69 16.42
N LYS A 313 9.44 5.74 17.05
CA LYS A 313 9.78 5.34 18.44
C LYS A 313 11.12 4.62 18.56
N LEU A 314 11.72 4.20 17.45
CA LEU A 314 13.08 3.67 17.38
C LEU A 314 14.14 4.77 17.25
N GLY A 315 13.74 6.05 17.33
CA GLY A 315 14.57 7.21 17.03
C GLY A 315 14.45 7.66 15.58
N LYS A 316 15.40 8.50 15.16
CA LYS A 316 15.54 8.96 13.78
C LYS A 316 16.08 7.84 12.91
N LEU A 317 15.43 7.56 11.79
CA LEU A 317 15.82 6.52 10.84
C LEU A 317 16.01 7.13 9.45
N GLN A 318 17.15 6.83 8.81
CA GLN A 318 17.32 7.08 7.40
C GLN A 318 16.57 6.04 6.57
N THR A 319 15.79 6.52 5.60
CA THR A 319 14.88 5.69 4.83
C THR A 319 14.87 6.02 3.36
N TRP A 320 14.48 5.06 2.55
CA TRP A 320 14.12 5.23 1.14
C TRP A 320 12.61 5.21 1.03
N ARG A 321 12.02 6.26 0.48
CA ARG A 321 10.59 6.33 0.23
C ARG A 321 10.29 5.86 -1.20
N LEU A 322 9.56 4.76 -1.29
CA LEU A 322 8.96 4.27 -2.52
C LEU A 322 7.49 4.73 -2.57
N SER A 323 7.02 5.13 -3.75
CA SER A 323 5.63 5.56 -3.93
C SER A 323 5.02 4.90 -5.15
N ARG A 324 3.82 4.33 -4.97
CA ARG A 324 2.90 4.08 -6.07
C ARG A 324 2.07 5.35 -6.27
N PRO A 325 2.33 6.14 -7.32
CA PRO A 325 1.55 7.34 -7.59
C PRO A 325 0.12 6.96 -7.98
N PRO A 326 -0.83 7.89 -7.83
CA PRO A 326 -2.18 7.69 -8.35
C PRO A 326 -2.16 7.46 -9.86
N LYS A 327 -3.06 6.59 -10.34
CA LYS A 327 -3.26 6.41 -11.79
C LYS A 327 -3.73 7.75 -12.40
N PRO A 328 -3.34 8.08 -13.64
CA PRO A 328 -3.92 9.22 -14.34
C PRO A 328 -5.45 9.21 -14.27
N GLY A 329 -6.07 10.31 -13.86
CA GLY A 329 -7.52 10.43 -13.66
C GLY A 329 -8.06 9.94 -12.30
N SER A 330 -7.25 9.29 -11.46
CA SER A 330 -7.55 9.03 -10.05
C SER A 330 -6.72 9.99 -9.20
N TYR A 331 -7.33 11.02 -8.63
CA TYR A 331 -6.55 12.14 -8.09
C TYR A 331 -5.88 11.86 -6.73
N ASN A 332 -6.25 10.79 -6.00
CA ASN A 332 -5.86 10.64 -4.59
C ASN A 332 -5.32 9.26 -4.17
N SER A 333 -5.47 8.19 -4.95
CA SER A 333 -5.04 6.86 -4.46
C SER A 333 -3.52 6.71 -4.52
N ARG A 334 -2.84 6.69 -3.38
CA ARG A 334 -1.36 6.60 -3.30
C ARG A 334 -0.96 5.61 -2.21
N LEU A 335 0.09 4.83 -2.47
CA LEU A 335 0.74 4.00 -1.46
C LEU A 335 2.21 4.41 -1.36
N ASP A 336 2.62 4.95 -0.22
CA ASP A 336 4.02 5.23 0.08
C ASP A 336 4.54 4.19 1.09
N VAL A 337 5.75 3.68 0.87
CA VAL A 337 6.44 2.72 1.73
C VAL A 337 7.85 3.24 2.00
N TRP A 338 8.22 3.33 3.27
CA TRP A 338 9.55 3.73 3.71
C TRP A 338 10.32 2.50 4.16
N LEU A 339 11.42 2.22 3.46
CA LEU A 339 12.33 1.13 3.79
C LEU A 339 13.56 1.70 4.50
N ALA A 340 13.99 1.10 5.62
CA ALA A 340 15.15 1.58 6.38
C ALA A 340 16.38 0.69 6.16
N PRO A 341 17.38 1.11 5.36
CA PRO A 341 18.59 0.29 5.11
C PRO A 341 19.28 -0.13 6.41
N GLY A 342 19.41 0.79 7.37
CA GLY A 342 20.00 0.53 8.68
C GLY A 342 19.20 -0.39 9.61
N ARG A 343 18.01 -0.85 9.19
CA ARG A 343 17.17 -1.82 9.90
C ARG A 343 16.87 -3.04 9.02
N GLY A 344 17.83 -3.43 8.18
CA GLY A 344 17.66 -4.58 7.27
C GLY A 344 16.60 -4.34 6.19
N TRP A 345 16.40 -3.08 5.79
CA TRP A 345 15.41 -2.62 4.81
C TRP A 345 13.95 -2.89 5.18
N TYR A 346 13.65 -3.11 6.46
CA TYR A 346 12.26 -3.32 6.88
C TYR A 346 11.35 -2.14 6.51
N PRO A 347 10.07 -2.38 6.21
CA PRO A 347 9.08 -1.34 5.98
C PRO A 347 8.75 -0.66 7.30
N VAL A 348 9.45 0.45 7.59
CA VAL A 348 9.34 1.17 8.87
C VAL A 348 8.21 2.20 8.87
N ARG A 349 7.69 2.57 7.70
CA ARG A 349 6.46 3.35 7.58
C ARG A 349 5.70 2.94 6.33
N ILE A 350 4.39 2.89 6.41
CA ILE A 350 3.48 2.65 5.28
C ILE A 350 2.39 3.71 5.34
N ARG A 351 2.20 4.47 4.27
CA ARG A 351 1.13 5.47 4.16
C ARG A 351 0.25 5.17 2.97
N ASN A 352 -1.02 4.87 3.24
CA ASN A 352 -2.04 4.70 2.22
C ASN A 352 -2.93 5.94 2.17
N THR A 353 -3.03 6.57 1.01
CA THR A 353 -4.01 7.61 0.71
C THR A 353 -5.09 6.99 -0.17
N GLU A 354 -6.32 7.03 0.31
CA GLU A 354 -7.48 6.48 -0.41
C GLU A 354 -8.04 7.51 -1.40
N ALA A 355 -8.81 7.05 -2.38
CA ALA A 355 -9.51 7.94 -3.32
C ALA A 355 -10.40 8.97 -2.60
N SER A 356 -10.94 8.60 -1.44
CA SER A 356 -11.76 9.45 -0.55
C SER A 356 -10.99 10.62 0.07
N GLY A 357 -9.65 10.64 -0.02
CA GLY A 357 -8.78 11.56 0.70
C GLY A 357 -8.43 11.11 2.12
N ALA A 358 -8.99 9.99 2.60
CA ALA A 358 -8.57 9.41 3.87
C ALA A 358 -7.12 8.93 3.79
N VAL A 359 -6.32 9.25 4.80
CA VAL A 359 -4.91 8.86 4.91
C VAL A 359 -4.75 7.95 6.11
N THR A 360 -4.10 6.80 5.93
CA THR A 360 -3.69 5.93 7.03
C THR A 360 -2.18 5.77 6.98
N THR A 361 -1.51 6.15 8.06
CA THR A 361 -0.06 6.02 8.25
C THR A 361 0.19 5.02 9.36
N GLN A 362 1.04 4.04 9.07
CA GLN A 362 1.56 3.08 10.03
C GLN A 362 3.05 3.36 10.18
N THR A 363 3.55 3.61 11.39
CA THR A 363 4.96 3.87 11.65
C THR A 363 5.48 2.89 12.70
N VAL A 364 6.69 2.37 12.50
CA VAL A 364 7.26 1.37 13.39
C VAL A 364 7.47 1.90 14.80
N ALA A 365 7.02 1.11 15.75
CA ALA A 365 7.19 1.33 17.18
C ALA A 365 8.29 0.43 17.75
N HIS A 366 8.30 -0.84 17.33
CA HIS A 366 9.23 -1.86 17.83
C HIS A 366 9.50 -2.93 16.76
N ILE A 367 10.71 -3.49 16.77
CA ILE A 367 11.12 -4.56 15.86
C ILE A 367 11.74 -5.68 16.71
N VAL A 368 11.23 -6.90 16.55
CA VAL A 368 11.82 -8.13 17.11
C VAL A 368 12.20 -9.03 15.95
N VAL A 369 13.49 -9.33 15.78
CA VAL A 369 13.94 -10.36 14.85
C VAL A 369 13.75 -11.71 15.52
N THR A 370 12.94 -12.58 14.94
CA THR A 370 12.51 -13.86 15.55
C THR A 370 13.28 -15.05 15.02
N ASP A 371 14.06 -14.88 13.95
CA ASP A 371 15.03 -15.87 13.51
C ASP A 371 16.34 -15.17 13.09
N SER A 372 17.42 -15.54 13.76
CA SER A 372 18.79 -15.12 13.40
C SER A 372 19.47 -16.15 12.48
N GLY A 373 18.72 -17.15 12.01
CA GLY A 373 19.19 -18.29 11.23
C GLY A 373 20.07 -17.86 10.06
N THR A 374 21.33 -18.28 10.15
CA THR A 374 22.39 -18.14 9.16
C THR A 374 21.87 -18.35 7.74
N ALA A 375 21.68 -17.26 7.00
CA ALA A 375 21.60 -17.32 5.54
C ALA A 375 22.95 -17.85 5.05
N ASN A 376 22.92 -19.04 4.46
CA ASN A 376 24.08 -19.69 3.85
C ASN A 376 24.81 -18.68 2.93
N ALA A 377 25.97 -18.24 3.38
CA ALA A 377 27.07 -17.94 2.48
C ALA A 377 27.59 -19.28 1.98
N GLN A 378 27.14 -19.68 0.79
CA GLN A 378 27.90 -20.56 -0.11
C GLN A 378 27.87 -19.95 -1.49
#